data_AF-A0A936M9D9-F1
#
_entry.id   AF-A0A936M9D9-F1
#
_cell.length_a   1.000
_cell.length_b   1.000
_cell.length_c   1.000
_cell.angle_alpha   90.00
_cell.angle_beta   90.00
_cell.angle_gamma   90.00
#
_symmetry.space_group_name_H-M   'P 1'
#
loop_
_entity.id
_entity.type
_entity.pdbx_description
1 polymer ?
#
loop_
_entity_poly.entity_id
_entity_poly.type
_entity_poly.pdbx_seq_one_letter_code
_entity_poly.pdbx_strand_id
1 'polypeptide(L)'
;MPITTIQNVPLLPQPTDGVCWMKSAQMVYQWSQTSGNKGMKDPMSDSGFKTRYENNGDWWAGHNGILARTFNMKTHSSLSMDYDSLNKFMTKHGPVWTGLKKNWGGHNHGHVVVICGVADTGVLIHDPEPMNKGTAMWLTWDQINKAIKGITDADFQFLTAV
;
A
#
# COMPACT_ATOMS: atom_id res chain seq x y z
N MET A 1 -2.85 17.09 -18.89
CA MET A 1 -1.92 16.21 -18.17
C MET A 1 -2.65 14.90 -17.94
N PRO A 2 -2.11 13.76 -18.41
CA PRO A 2 -2.80 12.49 -18.27
C PRO A 2 -2.71 12.02 -16.81
N ILE A 3 -3.85 11.65 -16.25
CA ILE A 3 -4.00 11.15 -14.89
C ILE A 3 -4.75 9.83 -14.99
N THR A 4 -4.21 8.79 -14.36
CA THR A 4 -4.89 7.51 -14.20
C THR A 4 -5.11 7.26 -12.72
N THR A 5 -6.37 7.08 -12.32
CA THR A 5 -6.73 6.69 -10.96
C THR A 5 -7.47 5.36 -10.98
N ILE A 6 -7.10 4.46 -10.07
CA ILE A 6 -7.82 3.23 -9.83
C ILE A 6 -9.09 3.59 -9.03
N GLN A 7 -10.23 3.40 -9.67
CA GLN A 7 -11.53 3.74 -9.07
C GLN A 7 -11.85 2.84 -7.88
N ASN A 8 -12.64 3.35 -6.94
CA ASN A 8 -13.21 2.62 -5.81
C ASN A 8 -12.19 1.99 -4.84
N VAL A 9 -10.96 2.51 -4.80
CA VAL A 9 -10.03 2.18 -3.70
C VAL A 9 -10.49 2.98 -2.48
N PRO A 10 -10.91 2.35 -1.36
CA PRO A 10 -11.32 3.10 -0.18
C PRO A 10 -10.10 3.71 0.52
N LEU A 11 -10.32 4.82 1.24
CA LEU A 11 -9.35 5.35 2.20
C LEU A 11 -9.76 4.87 3.59
N LEU A 12 -8.95 4.01 4.22
CA LEU A 12 -9.22 3.47 5.55
C LEU A 12 -8.20 4.01 6.56
N PRO A 13 -8.60 4.81 7.55
CA PRO A 13 -7.68 5.29 8.56
C PRO A 13 -7.22 4.18 9.50
N GLN A 14 -5.97 4.27 9.96
CA GLN A 14 -5.50 3.45 11.08
C GLN A 14 -6.00 4.01 12.42
N PRO A 15 -6.47 3.17 13.35
CA PRO A 15 -6.89 3.64 14.67
C PRO A 15 -5.71 3.99 15.59
N THR A 16 -4.58 3.30 15.40
CA THR A 16 -3.35 3.37 16.21
C THR A 16 -2.14 3.47 15.30
N ASP A 17 -0.96 3.74 15.85
CA ASP A 17 0.30 3.97 15.11
C ASP A 17 0.87 2.73 14.42
N GLY A 18 0.67 1.53 14.98
CA GLY A 18 1.34 0.30 14.50
C GLY A 18 0.61 -0.53 13.44
N VAL A 19 -0.52 -0.05 12.90
CA VAL A 19 -1.43 -0.87 12.08
C VAL A 19 -1.67 -0.37 10.66
N CYS A 20 -0.78 0.49 10.15
CA CYS A 20 -0.80 0.98 8.77
C CYS A 20 -0.82 -0.15 7.73
N TRP A 21 -0.07 -1.22 8.00
CA TRP A 21 0.05 -2.41 7.16
C TRP A 21 -1.29 -3.12 6.95
N MET A 22 -2.05 -3.30 8.04
CA MET A 22 -3.33 -3.99 8.02
C MET A 22 -4.39 -3.15 7.31
N LYS A 23 -4.48 -1.85 7.62
CA LYS A 23 -5.44 -0.96 6.96
C LYS A 23 -5.19 -0.84 5.47
N SER A 24 -3.94 -0.71 5.06
CA SER A 24 -3.58 -0.72 3.65
C SER A 24 -3.96 -2.04 2.97
N ALA A 25 -3.79 -3.19 3.64
CA ALA A 25 -4.22 -4.48 3.09
C ALA A 25 -5.74 -4.56 2.95
N GLN A 26 -6.49 -4.05 3.94
CA GLN A 26 -7.95 -3.96 3.88
C GLN A 26 -8.43 -3.04 2.73
N MET A 27 -7.70 -1.95 2.43
CA MET A 27 -8.04 -1.10 1.28
C MET A 27 -7.93 -1.87 -0.05
N VAL A 28 -6.83 -2.59 -0.25
CA VAL A 28 -6.64 -3.41 -1.45
C VAL A 28 -7.66 -4.53 -1.53
N TYR A 29 -7.96 -5.20 -0.41
CA TYR A 29 -8.99 -6.23 -0.33
C TYR A 29 -10.37 -5.68 -0.72
N GLN A 30 -10.82 -4.60 -0.09
CA GLN A 30 -12.13 -4.01 -0.37
C GLN A 30 -12.24 -3.55 -1.84
N TRP A 31 -11.20 -2.93 -2.38
CA TRP A 31 -11.13 -2.63 -3.80
C TRP A 31 -11.32 -3.91 -4.64
N SER A 32 -10.56 -4.97 -4.34
CA SER A 32 -10.58 -6.21 -5.11
C SER A 32 -11.96 -6.88 -5.11
N GLN A 33 -12.71 -6.77 -4.01
CA GLN A 33 -14.07 -7.29 -3.94
C GLN A 33 -15.04 -6.55 -4.87
N THR A 34 -14.85 -5.23 -5.03
CA THR A 34 -15.71 -4.38 -5.87
C THR A 34 -15.31 -4.37 -7.35
N SER A 35 -14.03 -4.59 -7.66
CA SER A 35 -13.51 -4.63 -9.03
C SER A 35 -13.68 -5.99 -9.72
N GLY A 36 -14.29 -6.97 -9.03
CA GLY A 36 -14.44 -8.34 -9.52
C GLY A 36 -13.22 -9.22 -9.31
N ASN A 37 -12.11 -8.68 -8.78
CA ASN A 37 -10.90 -9.42 -8.49
C ASN A 37 -10.89 -10.05 -7.09
N LYS A 38 -11.75 -11.06 -6.90
CA LYS A 38 -12.06 -11.63 -5.58
C LYS A 38 -11.05 -12.68 -5.08
N GLY A 39 -9.87 -12.77 -5.69
CA GLY A 39 -8.85 -13.76 -5.31
C GLY A 39 -8.22 -13.49 -3.94
N MET A 40 -8.12 -12.22 -3.53
CA MET A 40 -7.58 -11.84 -2.22
C MET A 40 -8.51 -12.27 -1.08
N LYS A 41 -7.95 -12.90 -0.04
CA LYS A 41 -8.66 -13.26 1.19
C LYS A 41 -8.80 -12.05 2.11
N ASP A 42 -9.85 -12.02 2.91
CA ASP A 42 -10.04 -10.98 3.92
C ASP A 42 -8.85 -10.98 4.91
N PRO A 43 -8.08 -9.88 5.03
CA PRO A 43 -6.97 -9.78 5.98
C PRO A 43 -7.34 -10.08 7.44
N MET A 44 -8.59 -9.87 7.83
CA MET A 44 -9.08 -10.12 9.20
C MET A 44 -9.55 -11.56 9.43
N SER A 45 -9.59 -12.39 8.38
CA SER A 45 -10.01 -13.79 8.50
C SER A 45 -8.93 -14.70 9.11
N ASP A 46 -7.66 -14.28 9.07
CA ASP A 46 -6.57 -14.98 9.74
C ASP A 46 -6.45 -14.53 11.20
N SER A 47 -6.56 -15.47 12.13
CA SER A 47 -6.57 -15.18 13.58
C SER A 47 -5.25 -14.61 14.09
N GLY A 48 -4.11 -15.00 13.52
CA GLY A 48 -2.80 -14.50 13.91
C GLY A 48 -2.61 -13.05 13.51
N PHE A 49 -2.96 -12.70 12.27
CA PHE A 49 -2.93 -11.32 11.79
C PHE A 49 -3.96 -10.43 12.48
N LYS A 50 -5.16 -10.94 12.75
CA LYS A 50 -6.18 -10.25 13.55
C LYS A 50 -5.66 -9.94 14.96
N THR A 51 -5.11 -10.94 15.65
CA THR A 51 -4.55 -10.76 17.00
C THR A 51 -3.42 -9.73 17.00
N ARG A 52 -2.54 -9.75 15.99
CA ARG A 52 -1.48 -8.75 15.85
C ARG A 52 -2.04 -7.34 15.68
N TYR A 53 -3.04 -7.18 14.82
CA TYR A 53 -3.72 -5.90 14.61
C TYR A 53 -4.38 -5.39 15.90
N GLU A 54 -5.12 -6.25 16.61
CA GLU A 54 -5.82 -5.89 17.86
C GLU A 54 -4.85 -5.51 18.98
N ASN A 55 -3.63 -6.06 18.98
CA ASN A 55 -2.56 -5.74 19.93
C ASN A 55 -1.65 -4.59 19.48
N ASN A 56 -2.03 -3.82 18.45
CA ASN A 56 -1.22 -2.73 17.88
C ASN A 56 0.20 -3.16 17.47
N GLY A 57 0.32 -4.38 16.93
CA GLY A 57 1.61 -4.94 16.54
C GLY A 57 2.08 -4.43 15.19
N ASP A 58 3.28 -3.85 15.18
CA ASP A 58 3.97 -3.42 13.95
C ASP A 58 4.23 -4.57 12.97
N TRP A 59 4.45 -4.18 11.72
CA TRP A 59 4.84 -5.05 10.62
C TRP A 59 6.11 -4.57 9.95
N TRP A 60 7.04 -5.50 9.75
CA TRP A 60 8.31 -5.22 9.09
C TRP A 60 8.23 -5.59 7.60
N ALA A 61 8.75 -4.73 6.73
CA ALA A 61 8.62 -4.87 5.29
C ALA A 61 9.34 -6.12 4.72
N GLY A 62 10.38 -6.62 5.40
CA GLY A 62 11.02 -7.89 5.07
C GLY A 62 10.10 -9.12 5.17
N HIS A 63 8.95 -9.00 5.83
CA HIS A 63 7.99 -10.10 5.96
C HIS A 63 6.84 -10.06 4.94
N ASN A 64 6.83 -9.14 3.97
CA ASN A 64 5.73 -8.97 3.02
C ASN A 64 5.33 -10.27 2.29
N GLY A 65 6.26 -11.19 2.03
CA GLY A 65 5.95 -12.49 1.43
C GLY A 65 5.05 -13.38 2.31
N ILE A 66 5.10 -13.24 3.64
CA ILE A 66 4.18 -13.95 4.55
C ILE A 66 2.77 -13.38 4.40
N LEU A 67 2.65 -12.05 4.41
CA LEU A 67 1.37 -11.35 4.22
C LEU A 67 0.75 -11.73 2.87
N ALA A 68 1.56 -11.73 1.81
CA ALA A 68 1.10 -12.10 0.48
C ALA A 68 0.60 -13.55 0.40
N ARG A 69 1.31 -14.51 0.99
CA ARG A 69 0.86 -15.91 1.03
C ARG A 69 -0.44 -16.06 1.83
N THR A 70 -0.54 -15.45 3.00
CA THR A 70 -1.71 -15.60 3.86
C THR A 70 -2.95 -14.94 3.26
N PHE A 71 -2.82 -13.72 2.73
CA PHE A 71 -3.94 -12.98 2.16
C PHE A 71 -4.20 -13.31 0.68
N ASN A 72 -3.43 -14.22 0.09
CA ASN A 72 -3.47 -14.53 -1.34
C ASN A 72 -3.29 -13.28 -2.22
N MET A 73 -2.23 -12.51 -1.95
CA MET A 73 -1.79 -11.38 -2.76
C MET A 73 -0.64 -11.80 -3.68
N LYS A 74 -0.44 -11.01 -4.74
CA LYS A 74 0.69 -11.18 -5.65
C LYS A 74 1.86 -10.31 -5.21
N THR A 75 3.04 -10.91 -5.11
CA THR A 75 4.30 -10.22 -4.81
C THR A 75 4.97 -9.74 -6.10
N HIS A 76 5.53 -8.54 -6.07
CA HIS A 76 6.37 -7.99 -7.14
C HIS A 76 7.67 -7.47 -6.52
N SER A 77 8.81 -8.01 -6.95
CA SER A 77 10.12 -7.69 -6.38
C SER A 77 10.64 -6.31 -6.79
N SER A 78 10.10 -5.74 -7.86
CA SER A 78 10.47 -4.41 -8.32
C SER A 78 9.30 -3.75 -9.04
N LEU A 79 9.25 -2.42 -8.94
CA LEU A 79 8.30 -1.57 -9.62
C LEU A 79 8.98 -0.22 -9.86
N SER A 80 9.06 0.21 -11.12
CA SER A 80 9.62 1.51 -11.46
C SER A 80 8.62 2.62 -11.10
N MET A 81 9.09 3.62 -10.36
CA MET A 81 8.30 4.79 -9.96
C MET A 81 8.47 5.92 -10.98
N ASP A 82 8.02 5.65 -12.20
CA ASP A 82 7.87 6.58 -13.32
C ASP A 82 6.48 6.44 -13.95
N TYR A 83 6.04 7.48 -14.67
CA TYR A 83 4.68 7.55 -15.20
C TYR A 83 4.30 6.36 -16.08
N ASP A 84 5.10 6.07 -17.12
CA ASP A 84 4.74 5.05 -18.12
C ASP A 84 4.72 3.65 -17.52
N SER A 85 5.74 3.30 -16.76
CA SER A 85 5.89 1.98 -16.15
C SER A 85 4.81 1.74 -15.10
N LEU A 86 4.59 2.71 -14.21
CA LEU A 86 3.60 2.58 -13.13
C LEU A 86 2.17 2.61 -13.67
N ASN A 87 1.87 3.46 -14.66
CA ASN A 87 0.56 3.50 -15.32
C ASN A 87 0.22 2.15 -15.95
N LYS A 88 1.13 1.60 -16.76
CA LYS A 88 0.96 0.28 -17.37
C LYS A 88 0.77 -0.81 -16.31
N PHE A 89 1.56 -0.77 -15.24
CA PHE A 89 1.46 -1.73 -14.15
C PHE A 89 0.10 -1.66 -13.44
N MET A 90 -0.33 -0.46 -13.05
CA MET A 90 -1.57 -0.25 -12.30
C MET A 90 -2.83 -0.52 -13.14
N THR A 91 -2.81 -0.23 -14.44
CA THR A 91 -3.91 -0.64 -15.34
C THR A 91 -4.09 -2.15 -15.37
N LYS A 92 -3.00 -2.91 -15.24
CA LYS A 92 -3.03 -4.37 -15.26
C LYS A 92 -3.33 -4.99 -13.89
N HIS A 93 -2.83 -4.40 -12.81
CA HIS A 93 -2.80 -5.03 -11.50
C HIS A 93 -3.65 -4.33 -10.43
N GLY A 94 -4.14 -3.12 -10.69
CA GLY A 94 -4.88 -2.32 -9.74
C GLY A 94 -3.98 -1.54 -8.76
N PRO A 95 -4.48 -1.26 -7.53
CA PRO A 95 -3.75 -0.48 -6.55
C PRO A 95 -2.61 -1.30 -5.93
N VAL A 96 -1.56 -0.59 -5.51
CA VAL A 96 -0.33 -1.22 -5.00
C VAL A 96 -0.18 -0.96 -3.51
N TRP A 97 -0.22 -2.02 -2.71
CA TRP A 97 0.19 -1.98 -1.32
C TRP A 97 1.72 -1.93 -1.27
N THR A 98 2.28 -0.96 -0.55
CA THR A 98 3.74 -0.79 -0.50
C THR A 98 4.19 -0.26 0.85
N GLY A 99 5.22 -0.91 1.41
CA GLY A 99 5.99 -0.35 2.51
C GLY A 99 6.96 0.71 1.99
N LEU A 100 7.16 1.77 2.77
CA LEU A 100 8.08 2.84 2.44
C LEU A 100 8.62 3.51 3.71
N LYS A 101 9.60 4.40 3.55
CA LYS A 101 9.99 5.32 4.61
C LYS A 101 9.24 6.63 4.43
N LYS A 102 8.24 6.89 5.28
CA LYS A 102 7.49 8.14 5.28
C LYS A 102 8.40 9.27 5.71
N ASN A 103 8.75 10.13 4.77
CA ASN A 103 9.75 11.19 4.92
C ASN A 103 9.25 12.57 4.42
N TRP A 104 7.93 12.77 4.47
CA TRP A 104 7.22 13.99 4.12
C TRP A 104 6.38 14.47 5.31
N GLY A 105 5.93 15.73 5.27
CA GLY A 105 5.06 16.30 6.31
C GLY A 105 5.68 16.35 7.72
N GLY A 106 7.02 16.36 7.82
CA GLY A 106 7.73 16.33 9.11
C GLY A 106 7.91 14.93 9.72
N HIS A 107 7.45 13.88 9.05
CA HIS A 107 7.60 12.50 9.50
C HIS A 107 8.90 11.86 9.02
N ASN A 108 9.37 10.83 9.72
CA ASN A 108 10.57 10.07 9.37
C ASN A 108 10.54 8.66 9.98
N HIS A 109 9.63 7.80 9.52
CA HIS A 109 9.42 6.45 10.06
C HIS A 109 9.05 5.44 8.97
N GLY A 110 9.11 4.15 9.29
CA GLY A 110 8.61 3.09 8.40
C GLY A 110 7.09 3.14 8.33
N HIS A 111 6.52 2.99 7.14
CA HIS A 111 5.08 3.14 6.93
C HIS A 111 4.58 2.31 5.75
N VAL A 112 3.27 2.09 5.70
CA VAL A 112 2.62 1.42 4.56
C VAL A 112 1.52 2.31 4.01
N VAL A 113 1.49 2.45 2.69
CA VAL A 113 0.45 3.18 1.94
C VAL A 113 -0.07 2.32 0.80
N VAL A 114 -1.16 2.77 0.18
CA VAL A 114 -1.66 2.22 -1.07
C VAL A 114 -1.51 3.24 -2.19
N ILE A 115 -0.75 2.90 -3.24
CA ILE A 115 -0.71 3.71 -4.47
C ILE A 115 -1.97 3.41 -5.28
N CYS A 116 -2.79 4.42 -5.51
CA CYS A 116 -4.08 4.31 -6.18
C CYS A 116 -4.22 5.22 -7.42
N GLY A 117 -3.19 5.97 -7.78
CA GLY A 117 -3.15 6.69 -9.05
C GLY A 117 -1.77 7.17 -9.44
N VAL A 118 -1.67 7.61 -10.69
CA VAL A 118 -0.45 8.09 -11.32
C VAL A 118 -0.76 9.27 -12.24
N ALA A 119 0.11 10.25 -12.22
CA ALA A 119 0.08 11.45 -13.05
C ALA A 119 1.51 11.75 -13.53
N ASP A 120 1.65 12.60 -14.53
CA ASP A 120 2.97 13.07 -15.00
C ASP A 120 3.83 13.71 -13.89
N THR A 121 3.20 14.27 -12.86
CA THR A 121 3.92 14.88 -11.71
C THR A 121 4.20 13.92 -10.55
N GLY A 122 3.61 12.72 -10.51
CA GLY A 122 3.79 11.82 -9.37
C GLY A 122 2.69 10.76 -9.18
N VAL A 123 2.46 10.39 -7.92
CA VAL A 123 1.54 9.31 -7.54
C VAL A 123 0.49 9.77 -6.54
N LEU A 124 -0.72 9.26 -6.67
CA LEU A 124 -1.76 9.39 -5.67
C LEU A 124 -1.63 8.22 -4.70
N ILE A 125 -1.55 8.54 -3.41
CA ILE A 125 -1.54 7.55 -2.34
C ILE A 125 -2.76 7.71 -1.43
N HIS A 126 -3.24 6.58 -0.94
CA HIS A 126 -4.06 6.50 0.27
C HIS A 126 -3.15 6.13 1.43
N ASP A 127 -2.94 7.10 2.30
CA ASP A 127 -2.18 7.00 3.54
C ASP A 127 -3.15 6.73 4.70
N PRO A 128 -3.01 5.63 5.46
CA PRO A 128 -3.86 5.38 6.63
C PRO A 128 -3.64 6.39 7.77
N GLU A 129 -2.56 7.18 7.75
CA GLU A 129 -2.31 8.31 8.65
C GLU A 129 -2.90 9.64 8.14
N PRO A 130 -3.24 10.58 9.04
CA PRO A 130 -3.12 10.47 10.50
C PRO A 130 -4.22 9.58 11.10
N MET A 131 -3.97 9.09 12.31
CA MET A 131 -4.86 8.13 12.98
C MET A 131 -6.30 8.63 13.00
N ASN A 132 -7.25 7.72 12.75
CA ASN A 132 -8.70 7.96 12.69
C ASN A 132 -9.17 8.94 11.60
N LYS A 133 -8.27 9.40 10.71
CA LYS A 133 -8.61 10.31 9.62
C LYS A 133 -8.16 9.81 8.25
N GLY A 134 -6.91 9.35 8.15
CA GLY A 134 -6.28 9.00 6.88
C GLY A 134 -6.08 10.22 5.99
N THR A 135 -5.30 10.05 4.92
CA THR A 135 -5.03 11.10 3.95
C THR A 135 -4.98 10.52 2.54
N ALA A 136 -5.74 11.09 1.62
CA ALA A 136 -5.48 10.92 0.19
C ALA A 136 -4.61 12.10 -0.27
N MET A 137 -3.44 11.84 -0.85
CA MET A 137 -2.55 12.90 -1.32
C MET A 137 -1.70 12.51 -2.52
N TRP A 138 -1.34 13.52 -3.30
CA TRP A 138 -0.36 13.39 -4.36
C TRP A 138 1.04 13.58 -3.79
N LEU A 139 1.93 12.62 -4.05
CA LEU A 139 3.36 12.76 -3.85
C LEU A 139 4.02 13.00 -5.20
N THR A 140 5.01 13.88 -5.24
CA THR A 140 5.85 14.04 -6.45
C THR A 140 6.69 12.80 -6.70
N TRP A 141 7.20 12.65 -7.92
CA TRP A 141 8.15 11.59 -8.23
C TRP A 141 9.36 11.55 -7.29
N ASP A 142 9.93 12.70 -6.96
CA ASP A 142 11.05 12.78 -6.03
C ASP A 142 10.67 12.30 -4.63
N GLN A 143 9.48 12.67 -4.15
CA GLN A 143 9.01 12.26 -2.83
C GLN A 143 8.81 10.74 -2.75
N ILE A 144 8.08 10.14 -3.69
CA ILE A 144 7.84 8.69 -3.66
C ILE A 144 9.13 7.90 -3.88
N ASN A 145 9.99 8.32 -4.80
CA ASN A 145 11.27 7.65 -5.04
C ASN A 145 12.18 7.73 -3.81
N LYS A 146 12.25 8.88 -3.13
CA LYS A 146 12.99 9.02 -1.87
C LYS A 146 12.42 8.13 -0.77
N ALA A 147 11.10 8.03 -0.67
CA ALA A 147 10.44 7.18 0.32
C ALA A 147 10.71 5.68 0.10
N ILE A 148 10.63 5.21 -1.14
CA ILE A 148 10.92 3.80 -1.50
C ILE A 148 12.41 3.47 -1.29
N LYS A 149 13.32 4.36 -1.73
CA LYS A 149 14.78 4.20 -1.48
C LYS A 149 15.15 4.18 0.01
N GLY A 150 14.26 4.68 0.87
CA GLY A 150 14.46 4.64 2.31
C GLY A 150 14.21 3.27 2.95
N ILE A 151 13.67 2.31 2.20
CA ILE A 151 13.59 0.90 2.61
C ILE A 151 14.91 0.21 2.29
N THR A 152 15.55 -0.35 3.31
CA THR A 152 16.86 -1.01 3.20
C THR A 152 16.76 -2.54 3.26
N ASP A 153 15.54 -3.08 3.38
CA ASP A 153 15.30 -4.51 3.54
C ASP A 153 15.51 -5.23 2.19
N ALA A 154 16.38 -6.25 2.18
CA ALA A 154 16.75 -6.97 0.96
C ALA A 154 15.57 -7.68 0.27
N ASP A 155 14.55 -8.07 1.04
CA ASP A 155 13.38 -8.82 0.57
C ASP A 155 12.11 -7.95 0.45
N PHE A 156 12.28 -6.63 0.29
CA PHE A 156 11.16 -5.72 0.08
C PHE A 156 10.35 -6.10 -1.17
N GLN A 157 9.02 -6.10 -1.03
CA GLN A 157 8.08 -6.45 -2.09
C GLN A 157 6.92 -5.47 -2.15
N PHE A 158 6.50 -5.15 -3.37
CA PHE A 158 5.20 -4.53 -3.66
C PHE A 158 4.13 -5.61 -3.74
N LEU A 159 2.93 -5.33 -3.23
CA LEU A 159 1.84 -6.30 -3.21
C LEU A 159 0.61 -5.77 -3.96
N THR A 160 -0.06 -6.65 -4.70
CA THR A 160 -1.35 -6.37 -5.36
C THR A 160 -2.33 -7.50 -5.08
N ALA A 161 -3.63 -7.26 -5.26
CA ALA A 161 -4.59 -8.36 -5.27
C ALA A 161 -4.27 -9.37 -6.40
N VAL A 162 -4.71 -10.63 -6.22
CA VAL A 162 -4.69 -11.67 -7.25
C VAL A 162 -6.00 -11.65 -8.01
#